data_AF-A0A835X007-F1
#
_entry.id   AF-A0A835X007-F1
#
_cell.length_a   1.000
_cell.length_b   1.000
_cell.length_c   1.000
_cell.angle_alpha   90.00
_cell.angle_beta   90.00
_cell.angle_gamma   90.00
#
_symmetry.space_group_name_H-M   'P 1'
#
loop_
_entity.id
_entity.type
_entity.pdbx_description
1 polymer ?
#
loop_
_entity_poly.entity_id
_entity_poly.type
_entity_poly.pdbx_seq_one_letter_code
_entity_poly.pdbx_strand_id
1 'polypeptide(L)' 'MTNNSDFSKLTTFENKPTTADWGERFFHIRDPDNYQLSFAMPITTKGDEYQEEDLIRKKKQRYKQVYKRRYREK' A
#
# COMPACT_ATOMS: atom_id res chain seq x y z
N MET A 1 -18.03 7.26 13.22
CA MET A 1 -16.76 6.51 13.31
C MET A 1 -16.90 5.54 14.48
N THR A 2 -17.28 4.29 14.21
CA THR A 2 -17.37 3.26 15.25
C THR A 2 -15.94 2.90 15.66
N ASN A 3 -15.51 3.34 16.83
CA ASN A 3 -14.32 2.80 17.47
C ASN A 3 -14.60 1.32 17.71
N ASN A 4 -14.02 0.47 16.86
CA ASN A 4 -14.21 -0.97 16.91
C ASN A 4 -13.49 -1.48 18.17
N SER A 5 -14.20 -1.47 19.30
CA SER A 5 -13.70 -1.84 20.62
C SER A 5 -13.09 -3.25 20.66
N ASP A 6 -13.39 -4.10 19.68
CA ASP A 6 -12.79 -5.42 19.56
C ASP A 6 -11.36 -5.41 19.02
N PHE A 7 -10.93 -4.37 18.26
CA PHE A 7 -9.55 -4.31 17.75
C PHE A 7 -8.52 -4.14 18.88
N SER A 8 -8.89 -3.39 19.93
CA SER A 8 -8.03 -3.21 21.12
C SER A 8 -7.83 -4.50 21.93
N LYS A 9 -8.68 -5.52 21.75
CA LYS A 9 -8.51 -6.84 22.36
C LYS A 9 -7.61 -7.75 21.52
N LEU A 10 -7.50 -7.47 20.23
CA LEU A 10 -6.79 -8.32 19.26
C LEU A 10 -5.35 -7.88 19.04
N THR A 11 -5.03 -6.60 19.21
CA THR A 11 -3.68 -6.08 18.92
C THR A 11 -3.33 -4.90 19.83
N THR A 12 -2.03 -4.72 20.11
CA THR A 12 -1.50 -3.55 20.82
C THR A 12 -0.49 -2.81 19.94
N PHE A 13 -0.66 -1.50 19.76
CA PHE A 13 0.33 -0.65 19.08
C PHE A 13 1.47 -0.28 20.02
N GLU A 14 2.72 -0.50 19.61
CA GLU A 14 3.89 -0.20 20.46
C GLU A 14 4.43 1.21 20.24
N ASN A 15 4.32 1.74 19.02
CA ASN A 15 4.80 3.07 18.66
C ASN A 15 3.84 3.79 17.71
N LYS A 16 3.92 5.12 17.71
CA LYS A 16 3.24 5.92 16.69
C LYS A 16 3.96 5.75 15.35
N PRO A 17 3.24 5.73 14.22
CA PRO A 17 3.86 5.67 12.90
C PRO A 17 4.93 6.75 12.71
N THR A 18 6.14 6.33 12.35
CA THR A 18 7.34 7.19 12.23
C THR A 18 8.03 6.97 10.90
N THR A 19 8.67 8.02 10.39
CA THR A 19 9.52 7.95 9.21
C THR A 19 10.89 7.41 9.59
N ALA A 20 11.30 6.33 8.94
CA ALA A 20 12.64 5.80 9.03
C ALA A 20 13.60 6.51 8.08
N ASP A 21 14.89 6.48 8.40
CA ASP A 21 15.95 7.05 7.56
C ASP A 21 16.06 6.37 6.19
N TRP A 22 15.57 5.13 6.06
CA TRP A 22 15.53 4.39 4.80
C TRP A 22 14.32 4.73 3.91
N GLY A 23 13.53 5.76 4.26
CA GLY A 23 12.49 6.30 3.38
C GLY A 23 11.15 5.58 3.48
N GLU A 24 10.86 4.91 4.59
CA GLU A 24 9.54 4.29 4.84
C GLU A 24 8.89 4.85 6.11
N ARG A 25 7.56 4.92 6.14
CA ARG A 25 6.81 5.11 7.39
C ARG A 25 6.41 3.76 7.94
N PHE A 26 6.75 3.51 9.20
CA PHE A 26 6.51 2.23 9.83
C PHE A 26 5.94 2.37 11.25
N PHE A 27 5.31 1.30 11.73
CA PHE A 27 4.91 1.11 13.12
C PHE A 27 4.90 -0.39 13.45
N HIS A 28 4.88 -0.70 14.74
CA HIS A 28 4.86 -2.05 15.27
C HIS A 28 3.55 -2.32 16.02
N ILE A 29 3.07 -3.56 15.90
CA ILE A 29 2.00 -4.09 16.73
C ILE A 29 2.41 -5.42 17.35
N ARG A 30 1.76 -5.78 18.45
CA ARG A 30 1.72 -7.15 18.98
C ARG A 30 0.45 -7.83 18.50
N ASP A 31 0.59 -9.04 18.00
CA ASP A 31 -0.54 -9.94 17.78
C ASP A 31 -1.00 -10.57 19.11
N PRO A 32 -2.09 -11.36 19.13
CA PRO A 32 -2.58 -12.01 20.35
C PRO A 32 -1.58 -12.98 21.00
N ASP A 33 -0.68 -13.58 20.20
CA ASP A 33 0.37 -14.48 20.67
C ASP A 33 1.64 -13.74 21.10
N ASN A 34 1.58 -12.40 21.12
CA ASN A 34 2.63 -11.48 21.53
C ASN A 34 3.86 -11.46 20.59
N TYR A 35 3.74 -11.92 19.36
CA TYR A 35 4.73 -11.70 18.31
C TYR A 35 4.69 -10.24 17.84
N GLN A 36 5.87 -9.67 17.62
CA GLN A 36 6.00 -8.33 17.08
C GLN A 36 5.85 -8.38 15.55
N LEU A 37 4.88 -7.64 15.02
CA LEU A 37 4.67 -7.47 13.60
C LEU A 37 5.03 -6.03 13.21
N SER A 38 5.85 -5.90 12.17
CA SER A 38 6.27 -4.61 11.61
C SER A 38 5.56 -4.36 10.30
N PHE A 39 4.88 -3.22 10.21
CA PHE A 39 4.25 -2.74 8.98
C PHE A 39 4.99 -1.50 8.52
N ALA A 40 5.34 -1.46 7.23
CA ALA A 40 6.04 -0.34 6.61
C ALA A 40 5.39 0.03 5.28
N MET A 41 5.40 1.32 4.97
CA MET A 41 4.94 1.87 3.71
C MET A 41 6.02 2.80 3.15
N PRO A 42 6.44 2.64 1.88
CA PRO A 42 7.33 3.58 1.23
C PRO A 42 6.80 5.01 1.28
N ILE A 43 7.68 5.96 1.58
CA ILE A 43 7.38 7.38 1.42
C ILE A 43 7.65 7.71 -0.04
N THR A 44 6.64 7.50 -0.88
CA THR A 44 6.72 7.96 -2.27
C THR A 44 6.75 9.49 -2.26
N THR A 45 7.81 10.06 -2.83
CA THR A 45 7.79 11.49 -3.13
C THR A 45 6.89 11.73 -4.33
N LYS A 46 6.38 12.95 -4.53
CA LYS A 46 5.56 13.27 -5.72
C LYS A 46 6.23 12.81 -7.03
N GLY A 47 7.56 12.82 -7.10
CA GLY A 47 8.32 12.31 -8.24
C GLY A 47 8.11 10.82 -8.51
N ASP A 48 8.03 9.99 -7.47
CA ASP A 48 7.84 8.54 -7.57
C ASP A 48 6.38 8.19 -7.92
N GLU A 49 5.43 8.95 -7.38
CA GLU A 49 4.00 8.84 -7.71
C GLU A 49 3.74 9.13 -9.19
N TYR A 50 4.37 10.17 -9.76
CA TYR A 50 4.27 10.46 -11.19
C TYR A 50 4.86 9.35 -12.08
N GLN A 51 5.94 8.68 -11.64
CA GLN A 51 6.46 7.51 -12.36
C GLN A 51 5.46 6.35 -12.31
N GLU A 52 4.81 6.12 -11.16
CA GLU A 52 3.84 5.05 -11.00
C GLU A 52 2.55 5.31 -11.80
N GLU A 53 2.02 6.54 -11.79
CA GLU A 53 0.89 6.95 -12.61
C GLU A 53 1.17 6.79 -14.11
N ASP A 54 2.37 7.18 -14.57
CA ASP A 54 2.77 7.01 -15.96
C ASP A 54 2.89 5.53 -16.35
N LEU A 55 3.42 4.68 -15.45
CA LEU A 55 3.45 3.23 -15.66
C LEU A 55 2.05 2.63 -15.71
N ILE A 56 1.15 3.03 -14.80
CA ILE A 56 -0.26 2.61 -14.78
C ILE A 56 -0.96 3.06 -16.06
N ARG A 57 -0.73 4.31 -16.49
CA ARG A 57 -1.29 4.88 -17.74
C ARG A 57 -0.80 4.10 -18.96
N LYS A 58 0.50 3.82 -19.06
CA LYS A 58 1.09 3.00 -20.14
C LYS A 58 0.51 1.59 -20.15
N LYS A 59 0.38 0.93 -18.99
CA LYS A 59 -0.26 -0.39 -18.86
C LYS A 59 -1.71 -0.36 -19.33
N LYS A 60 -2.51 0.62 -18.89
CA LYS A 60 -3.91 0.79 -19.33
C LYS A 60 -4.02 1.03 -20.83
N GLN A 61 -3.14 1.84 -21.41
CA GLN A 61 -3.11 2.08 -22.86
C GLN A 61 -2.79 0.79 -23.63
N ARG A 62 -1.77 0.03 -23.20
CA ARG A 62 -1.43 -1.27 -23.80
C ARG A 62 -2.60 -2.25 -23.72
N TYR A 63 -3.26 -2.37 -22.57
CA TYR A 63 -4.43 -3.22 -22.41
C TYR A 63 -5.55 -2.83 -23.40
N LYS A 64 -5.83 -1.52 -23.51
CA LYS A 64 -6.85 -1.00 -24.45
C LYS A 64 -6.49 -1.29 -25.91
N GLN A 65 -5.21 -1.24 -26.28
CA GLN A 65 -4.75 -1.61 -27.63
C GLN A 65 -4.90 -3.12 -27.89
N VAL A 66 -4.48 -3.96 -26.94
CA VAL A 66 -4.62 -5.43 -27.03
C VAL A 66 -6.08 -5.84 -27.15
N TYR A 67 -6.94 -5.26 -26.30
CA TYR A 67 -8.38 -5.46 -26.34
C TYR A 67 -8.93 -5.06 -27.72
N LYS A 68 -8.70 -3.83 -28.16
CA LYS A 68 -9.18 -3.36 -29.47
C LYS A 68 -8.71 -4.24 -30.63
N ARG A 69 -7.47 -4.75 -30.62
CA ARG A 69 -6.98 -5.67 -31.66
C ARG A 69 -7.76 -6.98 -31.67
N ARG A 70 -7.96 -7.59 -30.49
CA ARG A 70 -8.64 -8.89 -30.35
C ARG A 70 -10.13 -8.85 -30.69
N TYR A 71 -10.77 -7.70 -30.53
CA TYR A 71 -12.20 -7.52 -30.83
C TYR A 71 -12.47 -6.79 -32.16
N ARG A 72 -11.43 -6.47 -32.95
CA ARG A 72 -11.56 -5.92 -34.31
C ARG A 72 -11.47 -6.99 -35.40
N GLU A 73 -11.02 -8.20 -35.04
CA GLU A 73 -10.91 -9.37 -35.92
C GLU A 73 -12.11 -10.35 -35.75
N LYS A 74 -13.21 -9.90 -35.15
CA LYS A 74 -14.50 -10.58 -35.08
C LYS A 74 -15.54 -9.77 -35.84
#